data_AF-A0ABD5DYT0-F1
#
_entry.id   AF-A0ABD5DYT0-F1
#
_cell.length_a   1.000
_cell.length_b   1.000
_cell.length_c   1.000
_cell.angle_alpha   90.00
_cell.angle_beta   90.00
_cell.angle_gamma   90.00
#
_symmetry.space_group_name_H-M   'P 1'
#
loop_
_entity.id
_entity.type
_entity.pdbx_description
1 polymer ?
#
loop_
_entity_poly.entity_id
_entity_poly.type
_entity_poly.pdbx_seq_one_letter_code
_entity_poly.pdbx_strand_id
1 'polypeptide(L)' 'GYDNQAVGETRLTLPLGESINVNLQNMLASDSSWSSVGSISATLPGGFSSVWVNQERTRIGDQLRRSDADNRAIGGTLNL' A
#
# COMPACT_ATOMS: atom_id res chain seq x y z
N GLY A 1 -21.22 -16.51 17.37
CA GLY A 1 -19.84 -16.92 17.08
C GLY A 1 -19.32 -15.94 16.06
N TYR A 2 -18.33 -15.15 16.44
CA TYR A 2 -17.87 -14.00 15.66
C TYR A 2 -16.48 -14.28 15.08
N ASP A 3 -16.21 -15.49 14.59
CA ASP A 3 -14.82 -15.90 14.37
C ASP A 3 -14.65 -16.71 13.09
N ASN A 4 -15.03 -16.16 11.94
CA ASN A 4 -14.71 -16.79 10.65
C ASN A 4 -14.43 -15.79 9.53
N GLN A 5 -13.89 -14.62 9.87
CA GLN A 5 -13.29 -13.73 8.88
C GLN A 5 -11.85 -14.18 8.65
N ALA A 6 -11.65 -15.09 7.69
CA ALA A 6 -10.31 -15.47 7.26
C ALA A 6 -9.75 -14.34 6.41
N VAL A 7 -8.69 -13.70 6.90
CA VAL A 7 -7.98 -12.64 6.18
C VAL A 7 -6.65 -13.19 5.70
N GLY A 8 -6.42 -13.16 4.40
CA GLY A 8 -5.16 -13.47 3.74
C GLY A 8 -4.42 -12.20 3.39
N GLU A 9 -3.23 -12.00 3.95
CA GLU A 9 -2.34 -10.91 3.59
C GLU A 9 -1.20 -11.43 2.70
N THR A 10 -0.86 -10.66 1.66
CA THR A 10 0.27 -10.92 0.77
C THR A 10 1.11 -9.65 0.72
N ARG A 11 2.43 -9.77 0.87
CA ARG A 11 3.36 -8.65 0.75
C ARG A 11 4.46 -9.00 -0.24
N LEU A 12 4.67 -8.13 -1.21
CA LEU A 12 5.71 -8.22 -2.21
C LEU A 12 6.53 -6.93 -2.18
N THR A 13 7.81 -7.04 -1.85
CA THR A 13 8.75 -5.91 -1.87
C THR A 13 9.77 -6.14 -2.97
N LEU A 14 9.82 -5.22 -3.92
CA LEU A 14 10.71 -5.23 -5.08
C LEU A 14 11.64 -4.01 -5.00
N PRO A 15 12.89 -4.18 -4.55
CA PRO A 15 13.91 -3.14 -4.70
C PRO A 15 14.31 -3.05 -6.18
N LEU A 16 14.08 -1.88 -6.79
CA LEU A 16 14.45 -1.58 -8.17
C LEU A 16 15.70 -0.67 -8.16
N GLY A 17 16.87 -1.28 -8.27
CA GLY A 17 18.14 -0.57 -8.22
C GLY A 17 18.51 -0.11 -6.81
N GLU A 18 19.32 0.94 -6.72
CA GLU A 18 19.86 1.44 -5.43
C GLU A 18 18.98 2.50 -4.77
N SER A 19 18.08 3.10 -5.53
CA SER A 19 17.28 4.25 -5.10
C SER A 19 15.80 3.95 -4.99
N ILE A 20 15.24 3.00 -5.74
CA ILE A 20 13.79 2.81 -5.80
C ILE A 20 13.39 1.52 -5.07
N ASN A 21 12.37 1.58 -4.23
CA ASN A 21 11.78 0.42 -3.56
C ASN A 21 10.27 0.45 -3.73
N VAL A 22 9.74 -0.62 -4.29
CA VAL A 22 8.31 -0.82 -4.52
C VAL A 22 7.81 -1.86 -3.53
N ASN A 23 6.75 -1.55 -2.78
CA ASN A 23 6.12 -2.48 -1.87
C ASN A 23 4.62 -2.59 -2.19
N LEU A 24 4.19 -3.79 -2.53
CA LEU A 24 2.80 -4.14 -2.81
C LEU A 24 2.31 -5.00 -1.65
N GLN A 25 1.23 -4.61 -0.98
CA GLN A 25 0.59 -5.40 0.07
C GLN A 25 -0.87 -5.61 -0.33
N ASN A 26 -1.32 -6.85 -0.52
CA ASN A 26 -2.73 -7.14 -0.76
C ASN A 26 -3.32 -7.90 0.42
N MET A 27 -4.50 -7.48 0.86
CA MET A 27 -5.31 -8.13 1.87
C MET A 27 -6.57 -8.67 1.20
N LEU A 28 -6.91 -9.93 1.43
CA LEU A 28 -8.15 -10.56 0.97
C LEU A 28 -8.89 -11.07 2.19
N ALA A 29 -10.17 -10.78 2.30
CA ALA A 29 -11.02 -11.28 3.37
C ALA A 29 -12.04 -12.28 2.82
N SER A 30 -12.45 -13.24 3.65
CA SER A 30 -13.44 -14.27 3.30
C SER A 30 -14.84 -13.71 3.03
N ASP A 31 -15.09 -12.44 3.33
CA ASP A 31 -16.35 -11.74 3.07
C ASP A 31 -16.42 -11.04 1.71
N SER A 32 -15.57 -11.46 0.76
CA SER A 32 -15.40 -10.87 -0.59
C SER A 32 -14.76 -9.48 -0.62
N SER A 33 -14.30 -8.96 0.53
CA SER A 33 -13.53 -7.72 0.57
C SER A 33 -12.09 -7.99 0.19
N TRP A 34 -11.50 -7.07 -0.59
CA TRP A 34 -10.06 -7.09 -0.84
C TRP A 34 -9.50 -5.67 -0.80
N SER A 35 -8.25 -5.56 -0.40
CA SER A 35 -7.48 -4.33 -0.41
C SER A 35 -6.11 -4.58 -1.03
N SER A 36 -5.58 -3.58 -1.69
CA SER A 36 -4.27 -3.57 -2.32
C SER A 36 -3.61 -2.22 -2.04
N VAL A 37 -2.52 -2.23 -1.30
CA VAL A 37 -1.69 -1.08 -0.99
C VAL A 37 -0.43 -1.19 -1.84
N GLY A 38 -0.21 -0.23 -2.74
CA GLY A 38 1.03 -0.08 -3.48
C GLY A 38 1.81 1.14 -2.98
N SER A 39 3.02 0.93 -2.49
CA SER A 39 3.95 1.98 -2.13
C SER A 39 5.17 1.97 -3.02
N ILE A 40 5.65 3.14 -3.38
CA ILE A 40 6.86 3.35 -4.14
C ILE A 40 7.65 4.40 -3.38
N SER A 41 8.88 4.07 -3.01
CA SER A 41 9.82 4.99 -2.41
C SER A 41 11.04 5.15 -3.32
N ALA A 42 11.56 6.35 -3.40
CA ALA A 42 12.74 6.70 -4.15
C ALA A 42 13.67 7.54 -3.27
N THR A 43 14.87 7.05 -3.04
CA THR A 43 15.96 7.75 -2.35
C THR A 43 16.71 8.58 -3.36
N LEU A 44 16.83 9.89 -3.11
CA LEU A 44 17.59 10.76 -3.99
C LEU A 44 19.10 10.47 -3.87
N PRO A 45 19.86 10.65 -4.96
CA PRO A 45 21.31 10.53 -4.94
C PRO A 45 21.91 11.45 -3.88
N GLY A 46 22.69 10.88 -2.95
CA GLY A 46 23.29 11.59 -1.83
C GLY A 46 22.72 11.22 -0.45
N GLY A 47 21.62 10.46 -0.37
CA GLY A 47 21.18 9.77 0.87
C GLY A 47 20.56 10.67 1.95
N PHE A 48 20.56 11.99 1.76
CA PHE A 48 19.94 12.97 2.66
C PHE A 48 18.45 13.17 2.39
N SER A 49 17.93 12.72 1.24
CA SER A 49 16.51 12.88 0.90
C SER A 49 15.89 11.61 0.32
N SER A 50 14.65 11.34 0.72
CA SER A 50 13.84 10.27 0.16
C SER A 50 12.43 10.80 -0.09
N VAL A 51 11.81 10.33 -1.17
CA VAL A 51 10.40 10.57 -1.45
C VAL A 51 9.67 9.24 -1.47
N TRP A 52 8.47 9.19 -0.96
CA TRP A 52 7.64 8.02 -1.01
C TRP A 52 6.22 8.40 -1.38
N VAL A 53 5.60 7.55 -2.19
CA VAL A 53 4.21 7.63 -2.58
C VAL A 53 3.55 6.32 -2.21
N ASN A 54 2.43 6.39 -1.53
CA ASN A 54 1.54 5.28 -1.23
C ASN A 54 0.25 5.50 -1.98
N GLN A 55 -0.24 4.45 -2.63
CA GLN A 55 -1.54 4.37 -3.26
C GLN A 55 -2.24 3.12 -2.74
N GLU A 56 -3.23 3.31 -1.90
CA GLU A 56 -4.12 2.25 -1.45
C GLU A 56 -5.33 2.15 -2.37
N ARG A 57 -5.79 0.92 -2.60
CA ARG A 57 -7.03 0.58 -3.29
C ARG A 57 -7.75 -0.48 -2.49
N THR A 58 -8.78 -0.09 -1.78
CA THR A 58 -9.62 -0.98 -0.98
C THR A 58 -10.99 -1.10 -1.63
N ARG A 59 -11.41 -2.33 -1.95
CA ARG A 59 -12.71 -2.65 -2.54
C ARG A 59 -13.46 -3.63 -1.64
N ILE A 60 -14.48 -3.10 -0.97
CA ILE A 60 -15.40 -3.85 -0.11
C ILE A 60 -16.67 -4.12 -0.93
N GLY A 61 -17.18 -5.35 -0.89
CA GLY A 61 -18.31 -5.79 -1.72
C GLY A 61 -19.62 -5.00 -1.50
N ASP A 62 -20.09 -4.35 -2.57
CA ASP A 62 -21.48 -4.06 -2.97
C ASP A 62 -22.53 -3.46 -2.00
N GLN A 63 -22.17 -2.62 -1.01
CA GLN A 63 -23.22 -1.84 -0.32
C GLN A 63 -22.97 -0.35 -0.01
N LEU A 64 -21.83 0.25 -0.37
CA LEU A 64 -21.67 1.69 -0.21
C LEU A 64 -21.15 2.34 -1.51
N ARG A 65 -21.99 3.17 -2.14
CA ARG A 65 -21.64 4.09 -3.24
C ARG A 65 -20.71 5.24 -2.78
N ARG A 66 -19.77 4.95 -1.87
CA ARG A 66 -18.68 5.83 -1.44
C ARG A 66 -17.56 4.98 -0.84
N SER A 67 -16.33 5.35 -1.18
CA SER A 67 -15.06 4.78 -0.73
C SER A 67 -14.56 3.60 -1.55
N ASP A 68 -14.31 3.82 -2.85
CA ASP A 68 -12.96 3.51 -3.31
C ASP A 68 -12.03 4.37 -2.42
N ALA A 69 -11.44 3.76 -1.39
CA ALA A 69 -10.45 4.43 -0.56
C ALA A 69 -9.15 4.49 -1.36
N ASP A 70 -9.12 5.33 -2.39
CA ASP A 70 -7.91 5.71 -3.11
C ASP A 70 -7.09 6.63 -2.19
N ASN A 71 -6.51 6.07 -1.13
CA ASN A 71 -5.66 6.84 -0.24
C ASN A 71 -4.31 7.03 -0.92
N ARG A 72 -4.06 8.26 -1.38
CA ARG A 72 -2.81 8.65 -2.02
C ARG A 72 -2.04 9.52 -1.05
N ALA A 73 -1.03 8.94 -0.42
CA ALA A 73 -0.14 9.68 0.45
C ALA A 73 1.20 9.90 -0.26
N ILE A 74 1.61 11.15 -0.37
CA ILE A 74 2.96 11.51 -0.81
C ILE A 74 3.68 12.13 0.39
N GLY A 75 4.91 11.68 0.62
CA GLY A 75 5.74 12.17 1.70
C GLY A 75 7.19 12.20 1.27
N GLY A 76 7.96 13.07 1.90
CA GLY A 76 9.40 13.14 1.70
C GLY A 76 10.09 13.29 3.03
N THR A 77 11.24 12.68 3.17
CA THR A 77 12.14 12.90 4.30
C THR A 77 13.31 13.71 3.81
N LEU A 78 13.67 14.78 4.53
CA LEU A 78 14.92 15.48 4.38
C LEU A 78 15.67 15.32 5.70
N ASN A 79 16.75 14.57 5.70
CA ASN A 79 17.72 14.52 6.78
C ASN A 79 18.76 15.61 6.49
N LEU A 80 18.74 16.67 7.31
CA LEU A 80 19.65 17.81 7.22
C LEU A 80 20.58 17.83 8.43
#